data_AF-A0A3A0ATB2-F1
#
_entry.id   AF-A0A3A0ATB2-F1
#
_cell.length_a   1.000
_cell.length_b   1.000
_cell.length_c   1.000
_cell.angle_alpha   90.00
_cell.angle_beta   90.00
_cell.angle_gamma   90.00
#
_symmetry.space_group_name_H-M   'P 1'
#
loop_
_entity.id
_entity.type
_entity.pdbx_description
1 polymer ?
#
loop_
_entity_poly.entity_id
_entity_poly.type
_entity_poly.pdbx_seq_one_letter_code
_entity_poly.pdbx_strand_id
1 'polypeptide(L)'
;MHAYEFSTEISDTGQVEIPAQIAARLPVGASVRILVLVDEIPITTNGHAHLAEGHDSALEELIAEIKRTPSKPENIRPGDGLLAWRLAHPVTEPDPDFDEAAWNKQWDEIEAAMKAQERAHEQEELRELLNDLTP
;
A
#
# COMPACT_ATOMS: atom_id res chain seq x y z
N MET A 1 20.84 25.19 5.59
CA MET A 1 20.20 23.92 6.01
C MET A 1 20.96 22.81 5.33
N HIS A 2 21.55 21.88 6.08
CA HIS A 2 22.28 20.74 5.53
C HIS A 2 21.45 19.48 5.74
N ALA A 3 21.23 18.72 4.67
CA ALA A 3 20.59 17.42 4.72
C ALA A 3 21.68 16.33 4.63
N TYR A 4 21.54 15.31 5.45
CA TYR A 4 22.40 14.13 5.45
C TYR A 4 21.51 12.91 5.31
N GLU A 5 21.89 12.00 4.41
CA GLU A 5 21.20 10.75 4.17
C GLU A 5 22.15 9.61 4.52
N PHE A 6 21.65 8.64 5.28
CA PHE A 6 22.36 7.42 5.62
C PHE A 6 21.34 6.33 5.93
N SER A 7 21.74 5.08 5.69
CA SER A 7 20.96 3.89 6.07
C SER A 7 21.61 3.25 7.29
N THR A 8 20.81 2.84 8.25
CA THR A 8 21.26 2.12 9.44
C THR A 8 20.17 1.15 9.88
N GLU A 9 20.58 0.10 10.60
CA GLU A 9 19.66 -0.86 11.18
C GLU A 9 19.27 -0.42 12.60
N ILE A 10 18.04 -0.72 13.01
CA ILE A 10 17.60 -0.48 14.38
C ILE A 10 18.17 -1.61 15.24
N SER A 11 18.98 -1.27 16.25
CA SER A 11 19.50 -2.24 17.21
C SER A 11 18.41 -2.87 18.06
N ASP A 12 18.71 -3.98 18.73
CA ASP A 12 17.84 -4.64 19.71
C ASP A 12 17.40 -3.72 20.87
N THR A 13 18.15 -2.66 21.14
CA THR A 13 17.82 -1.61 22.10
C THR A 13 16.87 -0.53 21.57
N GLY A 14 16.49 -0.59 20.28
CA GLY A 14 15.66 0.42 19.62
C GLY A 14 16.40 1.73 19.32
N GLN A 15 17.73 1.74 19.43
CA GLN A 15 18.55 2.92 19.15
C GLN A 15 19.00 2.97 17.69
N VAL A 16 18.90 4.17 17.10
CA VAL A 16 19.38 4.49 15.76
C VAL A 16 20.78 5.09 15.88
N GLU A 17 21.77 4.39 15.36
CA GLU A 17 23.16 4.87 15.37
C GLU A 17 23.42 5.82 14.20
N ILE A 18 23.83 7.06 14.51
CA ILE A 18 24.25 8.05 13.51
C ILE A 18 25.73 7.80 13.17
N PRO A 19 26.10 7.59 11.90
CA PRO A 19 27.50 7.40 11.50
C PRO A 19 28.41 8.53 12.00
N ALA A 20 29.60 8.15 12.48
CA ALA A 20 30.55 9.09 13.10
C ALA A 20 30.90 10.29 12.19
N GLN A 21 30.88 10.10 10.87
CA GLN A 21 31.17 11.16 9.89
C GLN A 21 30.10 12.26 9.87
N ILE A 22 28.85 11.90 10.16
CA ILE A 22 27.73 12.85 10.28
C ILE A 22 27.73 13.44 11.68
N ALA A 23 27.90 12.60 12.72
CA ALA A 23 27.94 13.05 14.11
C ALA A 23 29.02 14.12 14.35
N ALA A 24 30.21 13.98 13.76
CA ALA A 24 31.29 14.96 13.86
C ALA A 24 30.96 16.34 13.24
N ARG A 25 29.94 16.41 12.38
CA ARG A 25 29.49 17.64 11.70
C ARG A 25 28.27 18.26 12.38
N LEU A 26 27.66 17.58 13.34
CA LEU A 26 26.49 18.07 14.07
C LEU A 26 26.93 18.88 15.30
N PRO A 27 26.51 20.14 15.43
CA PRO A 27 26.76 20.91 16.64
C PRO A 27 26.01 20.28 17.83
N VAL A 28 26.68 20.18 18.98
CA VAL A 28 26.05 19.74 20.22
C VAL A 28 24.88 20.68 20.55
N GLY A 29 23.69 20.11 20.76
CA GLY A 29 22.46 20.86 21.05
C GLY A 29 21.65 21.33 19.84
N ALA A 30 22.07 21.01 18.60
CA ALA A 30 21.28 21.29 17.41
C ALA A 30 20.01 20.41 17.33
N SER A 31 18.89 21.00 16.91
CA SER A 31 17.67 20.23 16.61
C SER A 31 17.85 19.46 15.31
N VAL A 32 17.58 18.15 15.34
CA VAL A 32 17.69 17.26 14.19
C VAL A 32 16.30 16.71 13.84
N ARG A 33 15.98 16.63 12.54
CA ARG A 33 14.78 15.97 12.02
C ARG A 33 15.20 14.65 11.37
N ILE A 34 14.59 13.55 11.80
CA ILE A 34 14.87 12.21 11.29
C ILE A 34 13.69 11.77 10.41
N LEU A 35 13.98 11.26 9.21
CA LEU A 35 13.02 10.61 8.31
C LEU A 35 13.36 9.12 8.31
N VAL A 36 12.41 8.28 8.71
CA VAL A 36 12.60 6.83 8.78
C VAL A 36 11.87 6.21 7.60
N LEU A 37 12.63 5.60 6.69
CA LEU A 37 12.13 4.79 5.58
C LEU A 37 12.40 3.34 5.97
N VAL A 38 11.32 2.58 6.15
CA VAL A 38 11.41 1.15 6.45
C VAL A 38 11.02 0.43 5.17
N ASP A 39 11.92 -0.38 4.63
CA ASP A 39 11.53 -1.36 3.62
C ASP A 39 10.51 -2.27 4.28
N GLU A 40 9.30 -2.33 3.72
CA GLU A 40 8.32 -3.32 4.16
C GLU A 40 8.99 -4.69 4.01
N ILE A 41 9.35 -5.30 5.13
CA ILE A 41 9.61 -6.74 5.15
C ILE A 41 8.33 -7.31 4.58
N PRO A 42 8.35 -8.01 3.43
CA PRO A 42 7.20 -8.74 2.99
C PRO A 42 6.92 -9.67 4.15
N ILE A 43 5.84 -9.39 4.88
CA ILE A 43 5.30 -10.34 5.81
C ILE A 43 5.08 -11.53 4.89
N THR A 44 5.89 -12.57 5.03
CA THR A 44 5.51 -13.89 4.58
C THR A 44 4.28 -14.22 5.41
N THR A 45 3.14 -13.69 4.99
CA THR A 45 1.87 -14.38 5.10
C THR A 45 2.22 -15.78 4.63
N ASN A 46 2.31 -16.71 5.57
CA ASN A 46 2.30 -18.14 5.33
C ASN A 46 0.94 -18.49 4.70
N GLY A 47 0.70 -18.00 3.49
CA GLY A 47 -0.55 -18.02 2.75
C GLY A 47 -0.36 -18.47 1.29
N HIS A 48 0.87 -18.81 0.91
CA HIS A 48 1.12 -19.64 -0.27
C HIS A 48 1.62 -21.01 0.19
N ALA A 49 0.75 -21.73 0.89
CA ALA A 49 0.80 -23.18 0.83
C ALA A 49 0.59 -23.55 -0.64
N HIS A 50 1.63 -24.16 -1.20
CA HIS A 50 1.60 -24.93 -2.43
C HIS A 50 0.23 -25.63 -2.55
N LEU A 51 -0.54 -25.29 -3.59
CA LEU A 51 -1.76 -25.99 -3.97
C LEU A 51 -1.39 -27.40 -4.43
N ALA A 52 -1.05 -28.26 -3.48
CA ALA A 52 -1.14 -29.69 -3.61
C ALA A 52 -2.58 -30.06 -3.27
N GLU A 53 -3.31 -30.48 -4.30
CA GLU A 53 -4.66 -31.05 -4.31
C GLU A 53 -5.06 -31.69 -2.96
N GLY A 54 -6.02 -31.06 -2.25
CA GLY A 54 -6.51 -31.51 -0.94
C GLY A 54 -7.03 -30.41 0.02
N HIS A 55 -7.21 -29.17 -0.45
CA HIS A 55 -7.30 -27.95 0.39
C HIS A 55 -8.69 -27.57 0.94
N ASP A 56 -9.76 -28.27 0.62
CA ASP A 56 -11.09 -27.88 1.13
C ASP A 56 -11.19 -28.10 2.66
N SER A 57 -10.60 -29.19 3.17
CA SER A 57 -10.60 -29.49 4.61
C SER A 57 -9.73 -28.50 5.41
N ALA A 58 -8.62 -28.03 4.83
CA ALA A 58 -7.71 -27.09 5.51
C ALA A 58 -8.32 -25.70 5.63
N LEU A 59 -9.07 -25.27 4.61
CA LEU A 59 -9.81 -24.01 4.65
C LEU A 59 -10.96 -24.06 5.66
N GLU A 60 -11.73 -25.16 5.68
CA GLU A 60 -12.80 -25.34 6.66
C GLU A 60 -12.29 -25.38 8.11
N GLU A 61 -11.14 -26.03 8.33
CA GLU A 61 -10.48 -26.10 9.64
C GLU A 61 -9.95 -24.72 10.07
N LEU A 62 -9.37 -23.95 9.15
CA LEU A 62 -8.97 -22.56 9.39
C LEU A 62 -10.18 -21.67 9.73
N ILE A 63 -11.29 -21.80 8.99
CA ILE A 63 -12.52 -21.05 9.25
C ILE A 63 -13.10 -21.44 10.63
N ALA A 64 -13.08 -22.73 10.98
CA ALA A 64 -13.52 -23.20 12.28
C ALA A 64 -12.66 -22.63 13.41
N GLU A 65 -11.35 -22.55 13.22
CA GLU A 65 -10.41 -21.98 14.19
C GLU A 65 -10.61 -20.46 14.36
N ILE A 66 -10.80 -19.72 13.25
CA ILE A 66 -11.12 -18.29 13.29
C ILE A 66 -12.45 -18.05 14.02
N LYS A 67 -13.48 -18.86 13.75
CA LYS A 67 -14.79 -18.76 14.43
C LYS A 67 -14.72 -19.13 15.92
N ARG A 68 -13.81 -20.03 16.30
CA ARG A 68 -13.58 -20.45 17.69
C ARG A 68 -12.75 -19.46 18.48
N THR A 69 -11.92 -18.68 17.79
CA THR A 69 -11.10 -17.65 18.43
C THR A 69 -12.04 -16.57 18.99
N PRO A 70 -12.12 -16.39 20.32
CA PRO A 70 -12.92 -15.31 20.87
C PRO A 70 -12.36 -14.00 20.35
N SER A 71 -13.22 -13.18 19.73
CA SER A 71 -12.90 -11.79 19.46
C SER A 71 -12.47 -11.21 20.79
N LYS A 72 -11.21 -10.74 20.90
CA LYS A 72 -10.72 -10.02 22.07
C LYS A 72 -11.09 -8.55 21.85
N PRO A 73 -12.30 -8.08 22.25
CA PRO A 73 -12.72 -6.70 22.00
C PRO A 73 -11.75 -5.69 22.61
N GLU A 74 -11.01 -6.06 23.65
CA GLU A 74 -9.92 -5.27 24.22
C GLU A 74 -8.77 -4.97 23.24
N ASN A 75 -8.60 -5.80 22.20
CA ASN A 75 -7.62 -5.60 21.13
C ASN A 75 -8.20 -4.86 19.92
N ILE A 76 -9.53 -4.67 19.87
CA ILE A 76 -10.19 -3.91 18.82
C ILE A 76 -10.24 -2.46 19.29
N ARG A 77 -9.23 -1.69 18.89
CA ARG A 77 -9.30 -0.23 19.02
C ARG A 77 -10.11 0.32 17.87
N PRO A 78 -11.10 1.20 18.12
CA PRO A 78 -11.66 2.03 17.05
C PRO A 78 -10.48 2.69 16.33
N GLY A 79 -10.47 2.62 14.99
CA GLY A 79 -9.53 3.44 14.25
C GLY A 79 -9.75 4.91 14.61
N ASP A 80 -8.68 5.70 14.67
CA ASP A 80 -8.80 7.15 14.77
C ASP A 80 -8.64 7.75 13.36
N GLY A 81 -9.43 8.77 13.02
CA GLY A 81 -9.31 9.50 11.75
C GLY A 81 -10.59 9.57 10.92
N LEU A 82 -10.45 10.09 9.70
CA LEU A 82 -11.58 10.46 8.83
C LEU A 82 -12.49 9.27 8.49
N LEU A 83 -11.89 8.10 8.28
CA LEU A 83 -12.62 6.86 7.98
C LEU A 83 -13.45 6.38 9.17
N ALA A 84 -12.86 6.36 10.37
CA ALA A 84 -13.57 5.97 11.57
C ALA A 84 -14.69 6.95 11.92
N TRP A 85 -14.45 8.25 11.72
CA TRP A 85 -15.50 9.26 11.86
C TRP A 85 -16.64 9.06 10.85
N ARG A 86 -16.33 8.78 9.58
CA ARG A 86 -17.31 8.46 8.52
C ARG A 86 -18.10 7.18 8.79
N LEU A 87 -17.45 6.16 9.37
CA LEU A 87 -18.12 4.90 9.74
C LEU A 87 -19.02 5.08 10.97
N ALA A 88 -18.63 5.93 11.92
CA ALA A 88 -19.45 6.29 13.07
C ALA A 88 -20.63 7.22 12.70
N HIS A 89 -20.49 8.00 11.63
CA HIS A 89 -21.50 8.91 11.10
C HIS A 89 -21.81 8.56 9.64
N PRO A 90 -22.42 7.39 9.39
CA PRO A 90 -22.74 6.97 8.04
C PRO A 90 -23.69 7.99 7.41
N VAL A 91 -23.39 8.40 6.19
CA VAL A 91 -24.31 9.21 5.38
C VAL A 91 -25.48 8.31 5.03
N THR A 92 -26.63 8.51 5.68
CA THR A 92 -27.83 7.68 5.53
C THR A 92 -28.72 8.10 4.38
N GLU A 93 -28.55 9.33 3.89
CA GLU A 93 -29.33 9.89 2.81
C GLU A 93 -28.44 10.06 1.57
N PRO A 94 -28.85 9.53 0.41
CA PRO A 94 -28.13 9.79 -0.82
C PRO A 94 -28.11 11.30 -1.09
N ASP A 95 -26.99 11.78 -1.63
CA ASP A 95 -26.86 13.18 -2.04
C ASP A 95 -27.95 13.51 -3.08
N PRO A 96 -28.90 14.40 -2.78
CA PRO A 96 -30.03 14.69 -3.67
C PRO A 96 -29.59 15.34 -4.98
N ASP A 97 -28.38 15.90 -5.03
CA ASP A 97 -27.82 16.57 -6.19
C ASP A 97 -26.87 15.65 -6.99
N PHE A 98 -26.67 14.39 -6.57
CA PHE A 98 -25.81 13.44 -7.28
C PHE A 98 -26.48 12.92 -8.57
N ASP A 99 -25.93 13.31 -9.71
CA ASP A 99 -26.34 12.84 -11.03
C ASP A 99 -25.49 11.62 -11.46
N GLU A 100 -26.05 10.44 -11.22
CA GLU A 100 -25.43 9.16 -11.60
C GLU A 100 -25.19 9.05 -13.12
N ALA A 101 -26.07 9.61 -13.94
CA ALA A 101 -25.94 9.52 -15.40
C ALA A 101 -24.79 10.40 -15.91
N ALA A 102 -24.66 11.62 -15.37
CA ALA A 102 -23.55 12.50 -15.68
C ALA A 102 -22.21 11.90 -15.20
N TRP A 103 -22.19 11.30 -14.02
CA TRP A 103 -21.03 10.61 -13.47
C TRP A 103 -20.58 9.44 -14.35
N ASN A 104 -21.50 8.55 -14.72
CA ASN A 104 -21.20 7.39 -15.56
C ASN A 104 -20.67 7.82 -16.93
N LYS A 105 -21.25 8.87 -17.52
CA LYS A 105 -20.76 9.43 -18.78
C LYS A 105 -19.31 9.92 -18.69
N GLN A 106 -18.95 10.62 -17.61
CA GLN A 106 -17.57 11.06 -17.40
C GLN A 106 -16.62 9.87 -17.24
N TRP A 107 -17.07 8.80 -16.58
CA TRP A 107 -16.27 7.58 -16.48
C TRP A 107 -16.05 6.91 -17.83
N ASP A 108 -17.08 6.79 -18.66
CA ASP A 108 -16.97 6.23 -20.01
C ASP A 108 -15.94 7.02 -20.86
N GLU A 109 -15.93 8.34 -20.75
CA GLU A 109 -14.98 9.21 -21.43
C GLU A 109 -13.53 8.96 -20.96
N ILE A 110 -13.32 8.80 -19.65
CA ILE A 110 -11.99 8.49 -19.08
C ILE A 110 -11.53 7.10 -19.51
N GLU A 111 -12.40 6.10 -19.43
CA GLU A 111 -12.08 4.72 -19.80
C GLU A 111 -11.74 4.63 -21.30
N ALA A 112 -12.48 5.34 -22.15
CA ALA A 112 -12.19 5.43 -23.57
C ALA A 112 -10.83 6.09 -23.84
N ALA A 113 -10.50 7.17 -23.12
CA ALA A 113 -9.21 7.85 -23.24
C ALA A 113 -8.04 6.94 -22.84
N MET A 114 -8.17 6.23 -21.71
CA MET A 114 -7.16 5.27 -21.26
C MET A 114 -6.92 4.15 -22.27
N LYS A 115 -8.01 3.53 -22.78
CA LYS A 115 -7.91 2.49 -23.82
C LYS A 115 -7.30 3.00 -25.12
N ALA A 116 -7.54 4.25 -25.49
CA ALA A 116 -6.93 4.84 -26.68
C ALA A 116 -5.42 5.02 -26.50
N GLN A 117 -4.99 5.46 -25.32
CA GLN A 117 -3.56 5.62 -24.98
C GLN A 117 -2.84 4.27 -24.93
N GLU A 118 -3.45 3.25 -24.31
CA GLU A 118 -2.90 1.90 -24.25
C GLU A 118 -2.71 1.32 -25.67
N ARG A 119 -3.73 1.41 -26.53
CA ARG A 119 -3.61 0.97 -27.94
C ARG A 119 -2.54 1.74 -28.71
N ALA A 120 -2.39 3.04 -28.46
CA ALA A 120 -1.35 3.82 -29.12
C ALA A 120 0.05 3.36 -28.70
N HIS A 121 0.23 3.02 -27.42
CA HIS A 121 1.48 2.49 -26.90
C HIS A 121 1.80 1.10 -27.46
N GLU A 122 0.84 0.18 -27.44
CA GLU A 122 0.98 -1.16 -28.03
C GLU A 122 1.35 -1.10 -29.52
N GLN A 123 0.76 -0.17 -30.27
CA GLN A 123 1.06 0.02 -31.68
C GLN A 123 2.48 0.53 -31.92
N GLU A 124 2.99 1.40 -31.05
CA GLU A 124 4.35 1.90 -31.14
C GLU A 124 5.37 0.81 -30.76
N GLU A 125 5.13 0.05 -29.68
CA GLU A 125 5.98 -1.08 -29.31
C GLU A 125 6.04 -2.14 -30.42
N LEU A 126 4.90 -2.47 -31.04
CA LEU A 126 4.85 -3.38 -32.19
C LEU A 126 5.65 -2.85 -33.38
N ARG A 127 5.62 -1.53 -33.61
CA ARG A 127 6.36 -0.89 -34.69
C ARG A 127 7.87 -0.90 -34.44
N GLU A 128 8.29 -0.64 -33.21
CA GLU A 128 9.71 -0.74 -32.80
C GLU A 128 10.22 -2.17 -32.97
N LEU A 129 9.47 -3.16 -32.50
CA LEU A 129 9.82 -4.58 -32.68
C LEU A 129 9.90 -5.00 -34.15
N LEU A 130 9.00 -4.50 -35.00
CA LEU A 130 9.03 -4.81 -36.43
C LEU A 130 10.25 -4.18 -37.12
N ASN A 131 10.58 -2.93 -36.78
CA ASN A 131 11.76 -2.24 -37.32
C ASN A 131 13.07 -2.94 -36.92
N ASP A 132 13.17 -3.47 -35.70
CA ASP A 132 14.34 -4.23 -35.23
C ASP A 132 14.49 -5.60 -35.91
N LEU A 133 13.41 -6.16 -36.46
CA LEU A 133 13.39 -7.47 -37.14
C LEU A 133 13.64 -7.38 -38.66
N THR A 134 13.62 -6.18 -39.25
CA THR A 134 13.95 -5.95 -40.66
C THR A 134 15.31 -5.24 -40.79
N PRO A 135 16.38 -5.92 -41.25
CA PRO A 135 17.71 -5.31 -41.44
C PRO A 135 17.77 -4.35 -42.64
#